data_AF-A0A328XY97-F1
#
_entry.id   AF-A0A328XY97-F1
#
_cell.length_a   1.000
_cell.length_b   1.000
_cell.length_c   1.000
_cell.angle_alpha   90.00
_cell.angle_beta   90.00
_cell.angle_gamma   90.00
#
_symmetry.space_group_name_H-M   'P 1'
#
loop_
_entity.id
_entity.type
_entity.pdbx_description
1 polymer ?
#
loop_
_entity_poly.entity_id
_entity_poly.type
_entity_poly.pdbx_seq_one_letter_code
_entity_poly.pdbx_strand_id
1 'polypeptide(L)'
;MRILCSKSAHSRVPRGQGTTRKENDLVINGVHLSTPYINKSYHYTKHRRFYTEGKMANLIKVMSSSVFLMLVSSLTFAEVEPGLLEGKGSYEISDIIYDLMQEDGATTIPWSHMSNSDIAWTTDGYDSDGETTVRHGFLRINILGEKSTVLKRNKRELGWSISYISTGVPKFGANYAFLAPGGPGVSKCFGSLFEMCSFDIIDSLRENENLETEVICSSETFRENDVYLISSEGKEPSVIIIETNGGSGGSHSKLLMTIGDEVLNNSDLCAPRY
;
A
#
# COMPACT_ATOMS: atom_id res chain seq x y z
N MET A 1 -17.93 -29.27 -7.46
CA MET A 1 -19.26 -28.99 -6.89
C MET A 1 -19.57 -27.53 -7.25
N ARG A 2 -20.54 -27.27 -8.14
CA ARG A 2 -20.85 -25.92 -8.65
C ARG A 2 -22.05 -25.38 -7.89
N ILE A 3 -21.93 -24.21 -7.27
CA ILE A 3 -23.06 -23.48 -6.67
C ILE A 3 -23.39 -22.30 -7.57
N LEU A 4 -24.64 -22.30 -8.05
CA LEU A 4 -25.27 -21.28 -8.88
C LEU A 4 -25.87 -20.20 -7.97
N CYS A 5 -25.53 -18.93 -8.18
CA CYS A 5 -26.26 -17.81 -7.59
C CYS A 5 -27.57 -17.54 -8.35
N SER A 6 -28.68 -17.70 -7.65
CA SER A 6 -30.04 -17.40 -8.09
C SER A 6 -30.34 -15.89 -7.96
N LYS A 7 -30.76 -15.25 -9.06
CA LYS A 7 -31.35 -13.90 -9.06
C LYS A 7 -32.85 -14.01 -8.76
N SER A 8 -33.32 -13.36 -7.70
CA SER A 8 -34.75 -13.11 -7.50
C SER A 8 -35.12 -11.73 -8.06
N ALA A 9 -36.11 -11.73 -8.96
CA ALA A 9 -36.75 -10.56 -9.54
C ALA A 9 -38.20 -10.51 -9.06
N HIS A 10 -38.66 -9.32 -8.63
CA HIS A 10 -40.10 -9.05 -8.49
C HIS A 10 -40.52 -7.74 -9.18
N SER A 11 -41.25 -7.96 -10.28
CA SER A 11 -42.45 -7.33 -10.83
C SER A 11 -42.71 -5.81 -10.74
N ARG A 12 -43.06 -5.27 -11.93
CA ARG A 12 -43.62 -3.94 -12.27
C ARG A 12 -45.08 -3.77 -11.82
N VAL A 13 -45.56 -2.50 -11.68
CA VAL A 13 -46.68 -1.86 -12.45
C VAL A 13 -46.56 -0.28 -12.36
N PRO A 14 -47.39 0.61 -12.98
CA PRO A 14 -47.04 1.42 -14.17
C PRO A 14 -47.09 2.98 -14.02
N ARG A 15 -46.83 3.66 -15.16
CA ARG A 15 -46.77 5.12 -15.44
C ARG A 15 -47.94 5.99 -14.95
N GLY A 16 -47.61 7.24 -14.60
CA GLY A 16 -48.49 8.43 -14.66
C GLY A 16 -47.69 9.70 -14.99
N GLN A 17 -48.17 10.49 -15.95
CA GLN A 17 -47.69 11.84 -16.32
C GLN A 17 -48.28 12.90 -15.38
N GLY A 18 -47.58 14.04 -15.19
CA GLY A 18 -48.24 15.33 -14.87
C GLY A 18 -47.59 16.24 -13.82
N THR A 19 -46.92 17.30 -14.32
CA THR A 19 -46.99 18.71 -13.89
C THR A 19 -46.46 19.24 -12.53
N THR A 20 -45.75 20.39 -12.68
CA THR A 20 -45.61 21.58 -11.81
C THR A 20 -44.61 21.63 -10.64
N ARG A 21 -43.51 22.36 -10.91
CA ARG A 21 -42.85 23.43 -10.12
C ARG A 21 -43.33 23.69 -8.69
N LYS A 22 -42.40 23.61 -7.73
CA LYS A 22 -42.11 24.57 -6.63
C LYS A 22 -40.64 24.31 -6.21
N GLU A 23 -39.69 25.13 -6.62
CA GLU A 23 -39.29 26.38 -5.96
C GLU A 23 -39.02 26.14 -4.46
N ASN A 24 -37.72 26.03 -4.13
CA ASN A 24 -37.17 26.36 -2.82
C ASN A 24 -35.73 26.81 -3.07
N ASP A 25 -35.61 28.12 -3.30
CA ASP A 25 -34.38 28.87 -3.17
C ASP A 25 -33.88 28.77 -1.72
N LEU A 26 -32.59 28.50 -1.56
CA LEU A 26 -31.86 28.86 -0.35
C LEU A 26 -30.58 29.57 -0.78
N VAL A 27 -30.64 30.90 -0.74
CA VAL A 27 -29.53 31.82 -1.01
C VAL A 27 -28.99 32.28 0.33
N ILE A 28 -27.73 31.96 0.65
CA ILE A 28 -26.90 32.74 1.59
C ILE A 28 -25.42 32.71 1.12
N ASN A 29 -24.82 33.91 1.01
CA ASN A 29 -23.40 34.25 0.77
C ASN A 29 -22.83 34.33 -0.66
N GLY A 30 -23.47 35.13 -1.53
CA GLY A 30 -22.83 36.34 -2.10
C GLY A 30 -21.47 36.30 -2.82
N VAL A 31 -20.98 35.16 -3.32
CA VAL A 31 -19.78 35.12 -4.20
C VAL A 31 -20.03 34.22 -5.41
N HIS A 32 -20.17 34.86 -6.58
CA HIS A 32 -20.11 34.21 -7.88
C HIS A 32 -18.65 33.84 -8.19
N LEU A 33 -18.35 32.55 -8.28
CA LEU A 33 -17.18 32.06 -9.01
C LEU A 33 -17.60 30.89 -9.91
N SER A 34 -17.83 31.22 -11.17
CA SER A 34 -17.91 30.28 -12.28
C SER A 34 -16.50 29.79 -12.61
N THR A 35 -16.26 28.49 -12.57
CA THR A 35 -15.13 27.87 -13.30
C THR A 35 -15.61 26.67 -14.11
N PRO A 36 -15.19 26.56 -15.38
CA PRO A 36 -15.71 25.58 -16.32
C PRO A 36 -15.13 24.18 -16.11
N TYR A 37 -16.00 23.17 -16.26
CA TYR A 37 -15.63 21.80 -16.58
C TYR A 37 -14.79 21.80 -17.87
N ILE A 38 -13.51 21.43 -17.76
CA ILE A 38 -12.67 21.14 -18.93
C ILE A 38 -12.37 19.64 -18.92
N ASN A 39 -13.06 18.93 -19.80
CA ASN A 39 -12.68 17.60 -20.27
C ASN A 39 -11.38 17.74 -21.07
N LYS A 40 -10.28 17.10 -20.63
CA LYS A 40 -9.08 16.92 -21.46
C LYS A 40 -8.82 15.43 -21.66
N SER A 41 -9.28 14.93 -22.80
CA SER A 41 -8.73 13.72 -23.43
C SER A 41 -7.30 14.03 -23.89
N TYR A 42 -6.33 13.26 -23.41
CA TYR A 42 -4.95 13.32 -23.92
C TYR A 42 -4.81 12.38 -25.12
N HIS A 43 -4.80 12.95 -26.33
CA HIS A 43 -4.31 12.27 -27.52
C HIS A 43 -2.78 12.38 -27.57
N TYR A 44 -2.10 11.23 -27.57
CA TYR A 44 -0.65 11.14 -27.73
C TYR A 44 -0.28 11.16 -29.22
N THR A 45 0.29 12.26 -29.71
CA THR A 45 0.77 12.37 -31.10
C THR A 45 2.26 12.03 -31.18
N LYS A 46 2.57 10.92 -31.86
CA LYS A 46 3.91 10.38 -32.10
C LYS A 46 4.61 11.18 -33.21
N HIS A 47 5.55 12.07 -32.86
CA HIS A 47 6.46 12.67 -33.83
C HIS A 47 7.72 11.83 -34.01
N ARG A 48 7.80 11.05 -35.11
CA ARG A 48 9.07 10.52 -35.64
C ARG A 48 9.71 11.59 -36.51
N ARG A 49 10.88 12.10 -36.13
CA ARG A 49 11.78 12.81 -37.03
C ARG A 49 12.61 11.80 -37.81
N PHE A 50 12.59 11.95 -39.13
CA PHE A 50 13.58 11.41 -40.05
C PHE A 50 14.90 12.17 -39.84
N TYR A 51 16.01 11.46 -39.71
CA TYR A 51 17.33 11.97 -40.07
C TYR A 51 18.02 10.97 -40.96
N THR A 52 18.40 11.48 -42.12
CA THR A 52 19.12 10.85 -43.22
C THR A 52 20.55 10.50 -42.83
N GLU A 53 20.97 9.28 -43.16
CA GLU A 53 22.37 8.85 -43.14
C GLU A 53 23.20 9.67 -44.13
N GLY A 54 24.33 10.20 -43.66
CA GLY A 54 25.37 10.81 -44.48
C GLY A 54 26.73 10.43 -43.91
N LYS A 55 27.36 9.41 -44.50
CA LYS A 55 28.78 9.08 -44.32
C LYS A 55 29.64 10.22 -44.86
N MET A 56 30.65 10.66 -44.12
CA MET A 56 32.00 10.97 -44.63
C MET A 56 32.96 11.11 -43.46
N ALA A 57 34.08 10.40 -43.57
CA ALA A 57 35.10 10.25 -42.56
C ALA A 57 36.00 11.50 -42.44
N ASN A 58 36.57 11.71 -41.25
CA ASN A 58 37.96 12.16 -41.13
C ASN A 58 38.52 11.92 -39.71
N LEU A 59 39.44 10.95 -39.65
CA LEU A 59 40.74 11.01 -39.00
C LEU A 59 40.95 12.04 -37.87
N ILE A 60 40.90 11.58 -36.61
CA ILE A 60 41.89 11.94 -35.58
C ILE A 60 42.18 10.67 -34.77
N LYS A 61 43.42 10.19 -34.86
CA LYS A 61 43.96 9.10 -34.06
C LYS A 61 45.02 9.68 -33.13
N VAL A 62 45.06 9.13 -31.91
CA VAL A 62 46.13 9.18 -30.90
C VAL A 62 46.11 10.40 -29.95
N MET A 63 45.65 10.20 -28.71
CA MET A 63 46.53 10.02 -27.54
C MET A 63 45.72 9.87 -26.25
N SER A 64 45.91 8.71 -25.60
CA SER A 64 46.03 8.53 -24.15
C SER A 64 45.53 9.66 -23.23
N SER A 65 44.33 9.50 -22.69
CA SER A 65 44.03 9.76 -21.28
C SER A 65 42.63 9.26 -20.99
N SER A 66 42.54 8.04 -20.44
CA SER A 66 41.32 7.54 -19.81
C SER A 66 41.09 8.33 -18.52
N VAL A 67 40.65 9.58 -18.64
CA VAL A 67 39.93 10.25 -17.56
C VAL A 67 38.53 9.65 -17.59
N PHE A 68 38.38 8.52 -16.90
CA PHE A 68 37.08 7.99 -16.54
C PHE A 68 36.47 9.04 -15.62
N LEU A 69 35.68 9.96 -16.19
CA LEU A 69 34.82 10.86 -15.44
C LEU A 69 33.83 9.93 -14.73
N MET A 70 34.15 9.50 -13.51
CA MET A 70 33.13 9.01 -12.60
C MET A 70 32.21 10.20 -12.37
N LEU A 71 31.11 10.25 -13.13
CA LEU A 71 29.90 10.91 -12.68
C LEU A 71 29.52 10.19 -11.39
N VAL A 72 30.06 10.68 -10.28
CA VAL A 72 29.49 10.46 -8.96
C VAL A 72 28.17 11.22 -9.03
N SER A 73 27.14 10.56 -9.55
CA SER A 73 25.77 10.96 -9.31
C SER A 73 25.66 10.97 -7.81
N SER A 74 25.70 12.17 -7.21
CA SER A 74 25.32 12.37 -5.83
C SER A 74 23.89 11.86 -5.74
N LEU A 75 23.73 10.58 -5.38
CA LEU A 75 22.49 10.02 -4.90
C LEU A 75 22.18 10.88 -3.69
N THR A 76 21.34 11.89 -3.88
CA THR A 76 20.66 12.55 -2.79
C THR A 76 19.81 11.47 -2.16
N PHE A 77 20.38 10.74 -1.20
CA PHE A 77 19.60 9.90 -0.33
C PHE A 77 18.60 10.85 0.33
N ALA A 78 17.33 10.70 -0.05
CA ALA A 78 16.27 11.32 0.73
C ALA A 78 16.46 10.82 2.16
N GLU A 79 16.69 11.74 3.09
CA GLU A 79 16.79 11.40 4.51
C GLU A 79 15.55 10.56 4.88
N VAL A 80 15.73 9.53 5.69
CA VAL A 80 14.65 8.60 6.08
C VAL A 80 14.20 8.93 7.50
N GLU A 81 12.90 8.92 7.74
CA GLU A 81 12.28 9.08 9.05
C GLU A 81 11.59 7.77 9.47
N PRO A 82 11.83 7.24 10.68
CA PRO A 82 12.80 7.69 11.68
C PRO A 82 14.25 7.43 11.24
N GLY A 83 15.20 8.24 11.76
CA GLY A 83 16.63 8.15 11.40
C GLY A 83 17.29 6.81 11.73
N LEU A 84 16.68 5.98 12.57
CA LEU A 84 17.13 4.60 12.81
C LEU A 84 17.08 3.70 11.55
N LEU A 85 16.37 4.13 10.50
CA LEU A 85 16.32 3.46 9.20
C LEU A 85 17.41 3.92 8.23
N GLU A 86 18.28 4.86 8.63
CA GLU A 86 19.40 5.29 7.81
C GLU A 86 20.32 4.10 7.50
N GLY A 87 20.62 3.89 6.21
CA GLY A 87 21.46 2.79 5.75
C GLY A 87 20.76 1.43 5.61
N LYS A 88 19.49 1.28 6.04
CA LYS A 88 18.70 0.05 5.85
C LYS A 88 18.20 -0.09 4.40
N GLY A 89 18.04 -1.31 3.91
CA GLY A 89 17.39 -1.58 2.63
C GLY A 89 15.91 -1.21 2.61
N SER A 90 15.34 -1.10 1.42
CA SER A 90 13.90 -0.90 1.20
C SER A 90 13.32 -2.17 0.59
N TYR A 91 12.22 -2.65 1.16
CA TYR A 91 11.46 -3.78 0.63
C TYR A 91 10.42 -3.29 -0.37
N GLU A 92 10.26 -4.00 -1.48
CA GLU A 92 8.99 -3.94 -2.22
C GLU A 92 7.90 -4.59 -1.37
N ILE A 93 6.67 -4.08 -1.41
CA ILE A 93 5.60 -4.55 -0.51
C ILE A 93 5.30 -6.05 -0.68
N SER A 94 5.36 -6.56 -1.92
CA SER A 94 5.15 -8.00 -2.17
C SER A 94 6.29 -8.88 -1.63
N ASP A 95 7.53 -8.41 -1.67
CA ASP A 95 8.69 -9.13 -1.11
C ASP A 95 8.59 -9.25 0.42
N ILE A 96 8.24 -8.15 1.11
CA ILE A 96 8.07 -8.21 2.57
C ILE A 96 6.86 -9.08 2.95
N ILE A 97 5.79 -9.07 2.14
CA ILE A 97 4.64 -9.97 2.36
C ILE A 97 5.09 -11.43 2.24
N TYR A 98 5.85 -11.77 1.20
CA TYR A 98 6.42 -13.11 1.02
C TYR A 98 7.31 -13.52 2.20
N ASP A 99 8.23 -12.64 2.62
CA ASP A 99 9.13 -12.90 3.76
C ASP A 99 8.37 -13.07 5.09
N LEU A 100 7.20 -12.44 5.24
CA LEU A 100 6.32 -12.58 6.40
C LEU A 100 5.49 -13.86 6.39
N MET A 101 5.32 -14.52 5.25
CA MET A 101 4.62 -15.81 5.19
C MET A 101 5.39 -16.88 5.99
N GLN A 102 4.64 -17.63 6.79
CA GLN A 102 5.21 -18.71 7.60
C GLN A 102 5.33 -20.01 6.81
N GLU A 103 6.18 -20.91 7.28
CA GLU A 103 6.29 -22.26 6.71
C GLU A 103 4.98 -23.03 6.83
N ASP A 104 4.73 -23.95 5.91
CA ASP A 104 3.55 -24.83 5.89
C ASP A 104 3.31 -25.52 7.25
N GLY A 105 2.07 -25.46 7.74
CA GLY A 105 1.65 -25.99 9.04
C GLY A 105 1.91 -25.06 10.23
N ALA A 106 2.46 -23.87 10.02
CA ALA A 106 2.55 -22.86 11.07
C ALA A 106 1.16 -22.29 11.44
N THR A 107 0.97 -21.96 12.72
CA THR A 107 -0.28 -21.36 13.22
C THR A 107 -0.07 -19.99 13.85
N THR A 108 1.18 -19.55 13.96
CA THR A 108 1.60 -18.31 14.62
C THR A 108 2.90 -17.79 13.99
N ILE A 109 3.16 -16.50 14.17
CA ILE A 109 4.41 -15.85 13.79
C ILE A 109 5.35 -15.90 15.00
N PRO A 110 6.50 -16.60 14.93
CA PRO A 110 7.48 -16.57 16.01
C PRO A 110 7.96 -15.14 16.29
N TRP A 111 8.13 -14.76 17.56
CA TRP A 111 8.62 -13.42 17.90
C TRP A 111 10.00 -13.11 17.29
N SER A 112 10.82 -14.13 17.07
CA SER A 112 12.14 -14.01 16.44
C SER A 112 12.10 -13.97 14.91
N HIS A 113 10.92 -14.14 14.29
CA HIS A 113 10.77 -14.07 12.84
C HIS A 113 11.31 -12.73 12.33
N MET A 114 12.15 -12.79 11.29
CA MET A 114 12.85 -11.62 10.73
C MET A 114 13.64 -10.77 11.75
N SER A 115 14.09 -11.34 12.87
CA SER A 115 14.85 -10.59 13.90
C SER A 115 16.20 -10.04 13.42
N ASN A 116 16.81 -10.68 12.42
CA ASN A 116 18.10 -10.30 11.83
C ASN A 116 17.96 -9.68 10.43
N SER A 117 16.78 -9.20 10.06
CA SER A 117 16.52 -8.56 8.76
C SER A 117 16.83 -7.05 8.79
N ASP A 118 16.41 -6.33 7.73
CA ASP A 118 16.48 -4.87 7.71
C ASP A 118 15.40 -4.18 8.55
N ILE A 119 14.54 -4.95 9.23
CA ILE A 119 13.65 -4.41 10.26
C ILE A 119 14.48 -3.92 11.45
N ALA A 120 14.34 -2.65 11.76
CA ALA A 120 14.88 -2.04 12.95
C ALA A 120 13.88 -2.20 14.12
N TRP A 121 14.01 -3.30 14.85
CA TRP A 121 13.20 -3.61 16.03
C TRP A 121 13.47 -2.61 17.16
N THR A 122 12.40 -2.08 17.75
CA THR A 122 12.47 -1.08 18.84
C THR A 122 12.08 -1.65 20.20
N THR A 123 11.42 -2.80 20.24
CA THR A 123 11.09 -3.54 21.46
C THR A 123 12.17 -4.58 21.75
N ASP A 124 12.62 -4.67 23.01
CA ASP A 124 13.50 -5.75 23.48
C ASP A 124 12.68 -7.02 23.76
N GLY A 125 12.61 -7.91 22.77
CA GLY A 125 11.73 -9.08 22.81
C GLY A 125 10.29 -8.72 22.44
N TYR A 126 9.42 -8.57 23.44
CA TYR A 126 8.03 -8.13 23.30
C TYR A 126 7.57 -7.41 24.59
N ASP A 127 6.62 -6.49 24.44
CA ASP A 127 5.91 -5.83 25.54
C ASP A 127 4.55 -6.49 25.73
N SER A 128 4.06 -6.62 26.97
CA SER A 128 2.75 -7.20 27.26
C SER A 128 2.03 -6.37 28.31
N ASP A 129 0.77 -6.02 28.06
CA ASP A 129 -0.11 -5.36 29.02
C ASP A 129 -1.04 -6.35 29.76
N GLY A 130 -0.90 -7.64 29.49
CA GLY A 130 -1.72 -8.72 30.05
C GLY A 130 -2.87 -9.16 29.16
N GLU A 131 -3.31 -8.32 28.22
CA GLU A 131 -4.36 -8.65 27.23
C GLU A 131 -3.76 -8.79 25.83
N THR A 132 -2.82 -7.92 25.49
CA THR A 132 -2.13 -7.88 24.22
C THR A 132 -0.63 -7.95 24.45
N THR A 133 0.05 -8.72 23.62
CA THR A 133 1.50 -8.77 23.56
C THR A 133 1.95 -8.29 22.20
N VAL A 134 2.91 -7.36 22.19
CA VAL A 134 3.33 -6.68 20.97
C VAL A 134 4.85 -6.58 20.88
N ARG A 135 5.38 -6.76 19.67
CA ARG A 135 6.75 -6.42 19.32
C ARG A 135 6.74 -5.41 18.18
N HIS A 136 7.39 -4.27 18.38
CA HIS A 136 7.41 -3.18 17.40
C HIS A 136 8.77 -3.05 16.70
N GLY A 137 8.71 -2.66 15.43
CA GLY A 137 9.87 -2.27 14.65
C GLY A 137 9.50 -1.29 13.54
N PHE A 138 10.51 -0.85 12.81
CA PHE A 138 10.35 -0.05 11.61
C PHE A 138 11.13 -0.66 10.46
N LEU A 139 10.68 -0.41 9.24
CA LEU A 139 11.36 -0.81 8.01
C LEU A 139 11.04 0.19 6.91
N ARG A 140 11.78 0.11 5.81
CA ARG A 140 11.53 0.91 4.61
C ARG A 140 10.74 0.05 3.63
N ILE A 141 9.60 0.57 3.16
CA ILE A 141 8.73 -0.11 2.20
C ILE A 141 8.48 0.83 1.02
N ASN A 142 8.44 0.25 -0.16
CA ASN A 142 7.97 0.88 -1.38
C ASN A 142 6.94 -0.01 -2.07
N ILE A 143 6.10 0.60 -2.89
CA ILE A 143 5.06 -0.07 -3.67
C ILE A 143 5.29 0.34 -5.12
N LEU A 144 5.74 -0.60 -5.93
CA LEU A 144 6.14 -0.41 -7.32
C LEU A 144 7.14 0.74 -7.48
N GLY A 145 8.11 0.84 -6.56
CA GLY A 145 9.08 1.95 -6.53
C GLY A 145 8.61 3.22 -5.82
N GLU A 146 7.32 3.37 -5.52
CA GLU A 146 6.77 4.55 -4.84
C GLU A 146 6.86 4.43 -3.32
N LYS A 147 7.22 5.55 -2.67
CA LYS A 147 7.52 5.58 -1.23
C LYS A 147 6.62 6.58 -0.51
N SER A 148 6.21 6.22 0.70
CA SER A 148 5.64 7.17 1.65
C SER A 148 6.65 8.26 1.97
N THR A 149 6.19 9.51 2.06
CA THR A 149 7.07 10.64 2.37
C THR A 149 6.43 11.61 3.36
N VAL A 150 7.29 12.37 4.04
CA VAL A 150 6.89 13.45 4.94
C VAL A 150 7.68 14.72 4.63
N LEU A 151 6.99 15.85 4.57
CA LEU A 151 7.58 17.17 4.47
C LEU A 151 7.92 17.69 5.86
N LYS A 152 9.22 17.72 6.19
CA LYS A 152 9.77 18.44 7.35
C LYS A 152 10.50 19.70 6.86
N ARG A 153 11.75 19.90 7.28
CA ARG A 153 12.62 20.93 6.67
C ARG A 153 12.94 20.59 5.20
N ASN A 154 13.03 19.31 4.89
CA ASN A 154 13.14 18.74 3.54
C ASN A 154 12.10 17.63 3.39
N LYS A 155 11.80 17.24 2.14
CA LYS A 155 11.01 16.03 1.87
C LYS A 155 11.85 14.80 2.20
N ARG A 156 11.31 13.93 3.05
CA ARG A 156 11.98 12.74 3.57
C ARG A 156 11.19 11.50 3.24
N GLU A 157 11.89 10.38 3.04
CA GLU A 157 11.24 9.08 3.01
C GLU A 157 10.64 8.79 4.39
N LEU A 158 9.41 8.30 4.42
CA LEU A 158 8.72 7.91 5.63
C LEU A 158 8.75 6.39 5.73
N GLY A 159 9.47 5.88 6.73
CA GLY A 159 9.50 4.48 7.09
C GLY A 159 8.12 3.98 7.55
N TRP A 160 7.94 2.68 7.48
CA TRP A 160 6.73 2.00 7.91
C TRP A 160 6.97 1.35 9.27
N SER A 161 5.96 1.36 10.15
CA SER A 161 5.97 0.51 11.34
C SER A 161 5.56 -0.90 10.98
N ILE A 162 6.21 -1.87 11.61
CA ILE A 162 5.76 -3.26 11.71
C ILE A 162 5.47 -3.58 13.17
N SER A 163 4.37 -4.29 13.43
CA SER A 163 4.06 -4.82 14.75
C SER A 163 3.64 -6.28 14.66
N TYR A 164 4.28 -7.14 15.44
CA TYR A 164 3.78 -8.48 15.71
C TYR A 164 2.88 -8.42 16.93
N ILE A 165 1.65 -8.93 16.82
CA ILE A 165 0.60 -8.78 17.83
C ILE A 165 0.03 -10.15 18.18
N SER A 166 -0.10 -10.43 19.48
CA SER A 166 -0.76 -11.62 20.03
C SER A 166 -1.81 -11.18 21.05
N THR A 167 -3.01 -11.74 20.95
CA THR A 167 -4.04 -11.69 22.01
C THR A 167 -4.11 -13.01 22.80
N GLY A 168 -3.27 -13.98 22.41
CA GLY A 168 -3.15 -15.28 23.06
C GLY A 168 -2.00 -15.36 24.05
N VAL A 169 -1.62 -16.58 24.42
CA VAL A 169 -0.49 -16.83 25.32
C VAL A 169 0.82 -16.49 24.59
N PRO A 170 1.64 -15.54 25.11
CA PRO A 170 2.80 -15.02 24.39
C PRO A 170 3.82 -16.08 24.00
N LYS A 171 3.93 -17.18 24.75
CA LYS A 171 4.88 -18.25 24.45
C LYS A 171 4.72 -18.85 23.03
N PHE A 172 3.52 -18.78 22.45
CA PHE A 172 3.26 -19.35 21.12
C PHE A 172 3.64 -18.43 19.97
N GLY A 173 3.84 -17.14 20.20
CA GLY A 173 4.10 -16.17 19.14
C GLY A 173 2.94 -15.21 18.91
N ALA A 174 3.05 -14.45 17.83
CA ALA A 174 2.04 -13.51 17.38
C ALA A 174 1.01 -14.17 16.46
N ASN A 175 -0.21 -13.64 16.50
CA ASN A 175 -1.29 -14.03 15.60
C ASN A 175 -1.29 -13.17 14.34
N TYR A 176 -0.79 -11.93 14.46
CA TYR A 176 -0.88 -10.93 13.41
C TYR A 176 0.43 -10.20 13.17
N ALA A 177 0.68 -9.85 11.90
CA ALA A 177 1.62 -8.80 11.53
C ALA A 177 0.85 -7.57 11.04
N PHE A 178 1.20 -6.41 11.57
CA PHE A 178 0.56 -5.14 11.23
C PHE A 178 1.58 -4.18 10.62
N LEU A 179 1.26 -3.61 9.46
CA LEU A 179 2.11 -2.69 8.71
C LEU A 179 1.37 -1.38 8.44
N ALA A 180 2.05 -0.25 8.64
CA ALA A 180 1.51 1.08 8.33
C ALA A 180 2.64 2.12 8.09
N PRO A 181 2.48 3.07 7.16
CA PRO A 181 3.43 4.17 7.01
C PRO A 181 3.49 5.07 8.25
N GLY A 182 4.70 5.49 8.61
CA GLY A 182 4.99 6.47 9.65
C GLY A 182 5.38 5.88 10.99
N GLY A 183 4.47 5.19 11.68
CA GLY A 183 4.71 4.70 13.04
C GLY A 183 3.54 3.94 13.63
N PRO A 184 3.73 3.26 14.78
CA PRO A 184 2.69 2.44 15.37
C PRO A 184 1.43 3.25 15.70
N GLY A 185 0.28 2.62 15.47
CA GLY A 185 -1.05 3.21 15.68
C GLY A 185 -1.70 3.74 14.40
N VAL A 186 -2.98 4.12 14.51
CA VAL A 186 -3.74 4.76 13.43
C VAL A 186 -3.33 6.23 13.32
N SER A 187 -3.34 6.82 12.12
CA SER A 187 -3.17 8.27 11.82
C SER A 187 -1.76 8.91 11.82
N LYS A 188 -0.65 8.15 11.79
CA LYS A 188 0.70 8.76 11.73
C LYS A 188 1.08 9.30 10.34
N CYS A 189 0.63 8.66 9.27
CA CYS A 189 0.71 9.19 7.90
C CYS A 189 -0.66 9.76 7.52
N PHE A 190 -0.86 11.06 7.75
CA PHE A 190 -2.11 11.74 7.43
C PHE A 190 -1.89 13.26 7.42
N GLY A 191 -2.63 13.99 6.59
CA GLY A 191 -2.50 15.44 6.49
C GLY A 191 -1.65 15.89 5.30
N SER A 192 -1.63 17.20 5.07
CA SER A 192 -0.99 17.83 3.91
C SER A 192 0.53 17.75 3.86
N LEU A 193 1.17 17.29 4.94
CA LEU A 193 2.61 17.10 4.99
C LEU A 193 3.04 15.71 4.56
N PHE A 194 2.11 14.79 4.31
CA PHE A 194 2.43 13.40 4.01
C PHE A 194 1.91 13.01 2.62
N GLU A 195 2.65 12.13 1.96
CA GLU A 195 2.27 11.55 0.66
C GLU A 195 2.38 10.03 0.71
N MET A 196 1.62 9.35 -0.15
CA MET A 196 1.53 7.88 -0.24
C MET A 196 1.19 7.24 1.12
N CYS A 197 0.19 7.81 1.81
CA CYS A 197 -0.36 7.26 3.05
C CYS A 197 -1.47 6.26 2.83
N SER A 198 -2.19 6.36 1.71
CA SER A 198 -3.09 5.34 1.21
C SER A 198 -2.47 4.63 0.03
N PHE A 199 -2.74 3.34 -0.07
CA PHE A 199 -2.10 2.49 -1.05
C PHE A 199 -3.01 1.34 -1.47
N ASP A 200 -2.77 0.84 -2.67
CA ASP A 200 -3.23 -0.44 -3.20
C ASP A 200 -1.99 -1.27 -3.49
N ILE A 201 -2.04 -2.57 -3.21
CA ILE A 201 -0.92 -3.49 -3.37
C ILE A 201 -1.17 -4.56 -4.43
N ILE A 202 -2.37 -4.63 -5.02
CA ILE A 202 -2.75 -5.76 -5.87
C ILE A 202 -1.82 -5.94 -7.07
N ASP A 203 -1.36 -4.85 -7.67
CA ASP A 203 -0.44 -4.91 -8.80
C ASP A 203 0.96 -5.36 -8.36
N SER A 204 1.46 -4.86 -7.22
CA SER A 204 2.73 -5.33 -6.64
C SER A 204 2.69 -6.81 -6.27
N LEU A 205 1.57 -7.29 -5.73
CA LEU A 205 1.36 -8.71 -5.44
C LEU A 205 1.38 -9.57 -6.71
N ARG A 206 0.72 -9.12 -7.78
CA ARG A 206 0.65 -9.84 -9.07
C ARG A 206 1.97 -9.86 -9.83
N GLU A 207 2.85 -8.90 -9.60
CA GLU A 207 4.19 -8.87 -10.20
C GLU A 207 5.18 -9.83 -9.51
N ASN A 208 4.87 -10.31 -8.30
CA ASN A 208 5.72 -11.26 -7.59
C ASN A 208 5.43 -12.70 -8.02
N GLU A 209 6.33 -13.29 -8.80
CA GLU A 209 6.18 -14.65 -9.34
C GLU A 209 6.15 -15.77 -8.27
N ASN A 210 6.55 -15.46 -7.03
CA ASN A 210 6.49 -16.40 -5.92
C ASN A 210 5.13 -16.39 -5.20
N LEU A 211 4.22 -15.47 -5.56
CA LEU A 211 2.93 -15.31 -4.90
C LEU A 211 1.78 -15.65 -5.85
N GLU A 212 0.85 -16.46 -5.35
CA GLU A 212 -0.49 -16.57 -5.91
C GLU A 212 -1.43 -15.70 -5.08
N THR A 213 -2.19 -14.82 -5.75
CA THR A 213 -3.08 -13.86 -5.10
C THR A 213 -4.53 -14.09 -5.55
N GLU A 214 -5.38 -14.43 -4.59
CA GLU A 214 -6.84 -14.43 -4.75
C GLU A 214 -7.43 -13.18 -4.10
N VAL A 215 -8.26 -12.44 -4.85
CA VAL A 215 -9.02 -11.30 -4.33
C VAL A 215 -10.30 -11.83 -3.70
N ILE A 216 -10.44 -11.70 -2.39
CA ILE A 216 -11.63 -12.11 -1.64
C ILE A 216 -12.69 -10.99 -1.68
N CYS A 217 -12.26 -9.78 -1.36
CA CYS A 217 -13.02 -8.56 -1.62
C CYS A 217 -12.10 -7.43 -1.99
N SER A 218 -12.59 -6.55 -2.85
CA SER A 218 -11.94 -5.28 -3.12
C SER A 218 -13.02 -4.23 -3.27
N SER A 219 -12.81 -3.08 -2.64
CA SER A 219 -13.77 -2.00 -2.66
C SER A 219 -13.31 -0.90 -3.59
N GLU A 220 -14.20 -0.48 -4.48
CA GLU A 220 -14.02 0.79 -5.20
C GLU A 220 -14.33 2.00 -4.29
N THR A 221 -14.77 1.76 -3.05
CA THR A 221 -15.14 2.82 -2.10
C THR A 221 -14.27 2.73 -0.85
N PHE A 222 -13.78 3.87 -0.33
CA PHE A 222 -12.96 3.96 0.90
C PHE A 222 -13.70 3.56 2.19
N ARG A 223 -14.71 2.70 2.12
CA ARG A 223 -15.60 2.33 3.21
C ARG A 223 -15.47 0.86 3.60
N GLU A 224 -14.98 0.00 2.73
CA GLU A 224 -14.80 -1.43 2.98
C GLU A 224 -13.30 -1.78 2.93
N ASN A 225 -12.96 -2.96 3.44
CA ASN A 225 -11.59 -3.45 3.39
C ASN A 225 -11.30 -4.13 2.05
N ASP A 226 -10.08 -3.97 1.55
CA ASP A 226 -9.57 -4.89 0.53
C ASP A 226 -8.99 -6.12 1.23
N VAL A 227 -9.41 -7.31 0.81
CA VAL A 227 -9.01 -8.57 1.41
C VAL A 227 -8.48 -9.51 0.34
N TYR A 228 -7.28 -10.04 0.58
CA TYR A 228 -6.59 -10.94 -0.33
C TYR A 228 -6.19 -12.21 0.41
N LEU A 229 -6.32 -13.36 -0.25
CA LEU A 229 -5.69 -14.61 0.16
C LEU A 229 -4.40 -14.77 -0.66
N ILE A 230 -3.28 -14.91 0.03
CA ILE A 230 -1.95 -15.05 -0.55
C ILE A 230 -1.44 -16.46 -0.28
N SER A 231 -0.99 -17.13 -1.33
CA SER A 231 -0.41 -18.47 -1.27
C SER A 231 0.96 -18.51 -1.94
N SER A 232 1.82 -19.42 -1.50
CA SER A 232 3.13 -19.67 -2.09
C SER A 232 3.57 -21.10 -1.79
N GLU A 233 4.41 -21.69 -2.64
CA GLU A 233 4.89 -23.05 -2.46
C GLU A 233 5.70 -23.19 -1.16
N GLY A 234 5.35 -24.16 -0.31
CA GLY A 234 6.01 -24.43 0.97
C GLY A 234 5.65 -23.45 2.09
N LYS A 235 4.73 -22.51 1.86
CA LYS A 235 4.27 -21.52 2.83
C LYS A 235 2.83 -21.77 3.24
N GLU A 236 2.52 -21.49 4.49
CA GLU A 236 1.15 -21.45 4.98
C GLU A 236 0.41 -20.26 4.34
N PRO A 237 -0.79 -20.47 3.76
CA PRO A 237 -1.58 -19.38 3.19
C PRO A 237 -1.85 -18.28 4.21
N SER A 238 -1.85 -17.04 3.75
CA SER A 238 -2.01 -15.86 4.59
C SER A 238 -3.10 -14.95 4.06
N VAL A 239 -3.92 -14.42 4.95
CA VAL A 239 -4.93 -13.43 4.61
C VAL A 239 -4.37 -12.03 4.88
N ILE A 240 -4.50 -11.15 3.90
CA ILE A 240 -4.15 -9.75 3.99
C ILE A 240 -5.42 -8.92 3.99
N ILE A 241 -5.52 -8.00 4.94
CA ILE A 241 -6.63 -7.06 5.08
C ILE A 241 -6.04 -5.65 5.03
N ILE A 242 -6.45 -4.87 4.04
CA ILE A 242 -6.11 -3.44 3.95
C ILE A 242 -7.33 -2.64 4.39
N GLU A 243 -7.16 -1.88 5.47
CA GLU A 243 -8.17 -0.93 5.91
C GLU A 243 -7.75 0.48 5.46
N THR A 244 -8.56 1.10 4.61
CA THR A 244 -8.32 2.48 4.14
C THR A 244 -9.36 3.42 4.74
N ASN A 245 -8.90 4.49 5.38
CA ASN A 245 -9.74 5.51 6.00
C ASN A 245 -9.46 6.88 5.38
N GLY A 246 -10.52 7.61 5.02
CA GLY A 246 -10.45 8.93 4.39
C GLY A 246 -11.25 10.00 5.13
N GLY A 247 -10.82 11.26 5.01
CA GLY A 247 -11.49 12.44 5.56
C GLY A 247 -11.00 13.73 4.92
N SER A 248 -11.45 14.88 5.44
CA SER A 248 -11.09 16.20 4.89
C SER A 248 -9.60 16.52 4.95
N GLY A 249 -8.84 15.86 5.84
CA GLY A 249 -7.40 16.01 5.97
C GLY A 249 -6.56 15.06 5.12
N GLY A 250 -7.18 14.16 4.34
CA GLY A 250 -6.49 13.17 3.51
C GLY A 250 -7.00 11.75 3.73
N SER A 251 -6.19 10.77 3.34
CA SER A 251 -6.49 9.35 3.53
C SER A 251 -5.26 8.61 4.04
N HIS A 252 -5.48 7.49 4.74
CA HIS A 252 -4.42 6.60 5.18
C HIS A 252 -4.88 5.15 5.11
N SER A 253 -3.95 4.25 4.85
CA SER A 253 -4.19 2.81 4.80
C SER A 253 -3.27 2.10 5.78
N LYS A 254 -3.71 0.93 6.25
CA LYS A 254 -2.92 0.02 7.08
C LYS A 254 -3.19 -1.41 6.61
N LEU A 255 -2.20 -2.26 6.77
CA LEU A 255 -2.23 -3.65 6.34
C LEU A 255 -2.12 -4.55 7.58
N LEU A 256 -3.08 -5.47 7.72
CA LEU A 256 -3.05 -6.56 8.68
C LEU A 256 -2.85 -7.88 7.93
N MET A 257 -1.90 -8.69 8.36
CA MET A 257 -1.64 -10.03 7.83
C MET A 257 -1.83 -11.05 8.94
N THR A 258 -2.51 -12.14 8.62
CA THR A 258 -2.81 -13.27 9.53
C THR A 258 -2.55 -14.59 8.81
N ILE A 259 -2.15 -15.60 9.58
CA ILE A 259 -1.90 -16.95 9.08
C ILE A 259 -3.23 -17.71 8.99
N GLY A 260 -3.37 -18.52 7.96
CA GLY A 260 -4.48 -19.46 7.79
C GLY A 260 -5.74 -18.82 7.22
N ASP A 261 -6.63 -19.68 6.73
CA ASP A 261 -7.91 -19.35 6.10
C ASP A 261 -9.06 -19.24 7.10
N GLU A 262 -8.85 -19.54 8.39
CA GLU A 262 -9.91 -19.52 9.42
C GLU A 262 -10.63 -18.17 9.49
N VAL A 263 -9.92 -17.08 9.18
CA VAL A 263 -10.47 -15.73 9.16
C VAL A 263 -11.46 -15.53 8.00
N LEU A 264 -11.30 -16.24 6.87
CA LEU A 264 -12.16 -16.11 5.68
C LEU A 264 -13.61 -16.53 5.91
N ASN A 265 -13.89 -17.29 6.97
CA ASN A 265 -15.26 -17.66 7.34
C ASN A 265 -16.02 -16.52 8.06
N ASN A 266 -15.37 -15.39 8.31
CA ASN A 266 -16.00 -14.24 8.92
C ASN A 266 -16.60 -13.32 7.85
N SER A 267 -17.94 -13.29 7.77
CA SER A 267 -18.69 -12.41 6.85
C SER A 267 -18.42 -10.92 7.05
N ASP A 268 -17.83 -10.53 8.17
CA ASP A 268 -17.55 -9.14 8.50
C ASP A 268 -16.21 -8.64 7.93
N LEU A 269 -15.39 -9.51 7.34
CA LEU A 269 -14.09 -9.13 6.77
C LEU A 269 -14.22 -8.07 5.67
N CYS A 270 -15.25 -8.21 4.83
CA CYS A 270 -15.53 -7.29 3.74
C CYS A 270 -16.54 -6.20 4.14
N ALA A 271 -17.01 -6.19 5.39
CA ALA A 271 -18.00 -5.23 5.83
C ALA A 271 -17.37 -3.84 6.04
N PRO A 272 -18.13 -2.76 5.77
CA PRO A 272 -17.64 -1.42 6.03
C PRO A 272 -17.51 -1.15 7.54
N ARG A 273 -16.40 -0.53 7.96
CA ARG A 273 -16.27 -0.01 9.33
C ARG A 273 -16.83 1.41 9.38
N TYR A 274 -17.92 1.60 10.14
CA TYR A 274 -18.57 2.89 10.38
C TYR A 274 -17.96 3.63 11.58
#